data_AF-A0A4P9YSC4-F1
#
_entry.id   AF-A0A4P9YSC4-F1
#
_cell.length_a   1.000
_cell.length_b   1.000
_cell.length_c   1.000
_cell.angle_alpha   90.00
_cell.angle_beta   90.00
_cell.angle_gamma   90.00
#
_symmetry.space_group_name_H-M   'P 1'
#
loop_
_entity.id
_entity.type
_entity.pdbx_description
1 polymer ?
#
loop_
_entity_poly.entity_id
_entity_poly.type
_entity_poly.pdbx_seq_one_letter_code
_entity_poly.pdbx_strand_id
1 'polypeptide(L)'
;LPAIQTMTRCIVDLLGIHLDTSYQHAFLYIRQLAIHLRNAISAKTKEAYRSVYNWQFIHCLRLWSQVLSTYCSERFCAAHGSSPLQPIIYPFVQVALGASRLIPTAQYFPLRLHCVDMLTQLGRSTDTFIPLVPVIFEMLESTELRRKPTPSTLKPLDLSVLIKAPKEYLHTRVYQEVLMERACECLFDYYEGHALSIAFPELAIPAIVQIRRMNKRIHTVKLVKQLQSLIEKLEQQSKYIEEKRSSIDFSPSQISKAHTFLAGTPVQSTPLGAHVASMRKIKEQRQQLLLEAV
;
A
#
# COMPACT_ATOMS: atom_id res chain seq x y z
N LEU A 1 -11.08 -6.45 -14.27
CA LEU A 1 -10.95 -6.67 -15.74
C LEU A 1 -9.98 -7.81 -15.99
N PRO A 2 -10.48 -9.05 -16.13
CA PRO A 2 -9.64 -10.26 -16.29
C PRO A 2 -8.68 -10.19 -17.48
N ALA A 3 -9.12 -9.67 -18.64
CA ALA A 3 -8.28 -9.55 -19.83
C ALA A 3 -7.03 -8.69 -19.61
N ILE A 4 -7.17 -7.54 -18.92
CA ILE A 4 -6.03 -6.67 -18.59
C ILE A 4 -5.06 -7.38 -17.66
N GLN A 5 -5.55 -8.15 -16.68
CA GLN A 5 -4.70 -8.92 -15.79
C GLN A 5 -3.91 -10.00 -16.54
N THR A 6 -4.55 -10.69 -17.50
CA THR A 6 -3.87 -11.67 -18.36
C THR A 6 -2.79 -11.00 -19.20
N MET A 7 -3.10 -9.90 -19.89
CA MET A 7 -2.09 -9.16 -20.69
C MET A 7 -0.94 -8.67 -19.81
N THR A 8 -1.23 -8.18 -18.60
CA THR A 8 -0.19 -7.72 -17.67
C THR A 8 0.74 -8.87 -17.30
N ARG A 9 0.20 -10.06 -16.99
CA ARG A 9 1.01 -11.26 -16.71
C ARG A 9 1.87 -11.65 -17.90
N CYS A 10 1.31 -11.69 -19.11
CA CYS A 10 2.08 -12.00 -20.31
C CYS A 10 3.24 -11.01 -20.54
N ILE A 11 3.02 -9.72 -20.30
CA ILE A 11 4.09 -8.70 -20.41
C ILE A 11 5.14 -8.90 -19.32
N VAL A 12 4.73 -9.20 -18.09
CA VAL A 12 5.66 -9.52 -16.99
C VAL A 12 6.52 -10.71 -17.40
N ASP A 13 5.93 -11.80 -17.87
CA ASP A 13 6.66 -13.00 -18.30
C ASP A 13 7.61 -12.70 -19.47
N LEU A 14 7.15 -11.93 -20.47
CA LEU A 14 7.97 -11.51 -21.62
C LEU A 14 9.20 -10.72 -21.19
N LEU A 15 9.04 -9.80 -20.23
CA LEU A 15 10.15 -8.99 -19.71
C LEU A 15 11.16 -9.82 -18.89
N GLY A 16 10.79 -11.04 -18.48
CA GLY A 16 11.69 -11.97 -17.78
C GLY A 16 12.69 -12.68 -18.68
N ILE A 17 12.50 -12.67 -20.01
CA ILE A 17 13.35 -13.42 -20.94
C ILE A 17 14.77 -12.83 -20.98
N HIS A 18 14.87 -11.49 -21.04
CA HIS A 18 16.15 -10.78 -21.07
C HIS A 18 16.10 -9.51 -20.21
N LEU A 19 16.55 -9.62 -18.96
CA LEU A 19 16.44 -8.53 -17.98
C LEU A 19 17.24 -7.28 -18.34
N ASP A 20 18.37 -7.41 -19.06
CA ASP A 20 19.17 -6.26 -19.51
C ASP A 20 18.43 -5.40 -20.54
N THR A 21 17.74 -6.03 -21.50
CA THR A 21 16.89 -5.33 -22.47
C THR A 21 15.66 -4.75 -21.78
N SER A 22 15.06 -5.53 -20.87
CA SER A 22 13.92 -5.07 -20.06
C SER A 22 14.27 -3.85 -19.21
N TYR A 23 15.50 -3.75 -18.70
CA TYR A 23 15.98 -2.57 -17.98
C TYR A 23 15.91 -1.30 -18.85
N GLN A 24 16.34 -1.37 -20.11
CA GLN A 24 16.29 -0.22 -21.01
C GLN A 24 14.85 0.27 -21.22
N HIS A 25 13.91 -0.66 -21.42
CA HIS A 25 12.49 -0.34 -21.55
C HIS A 25 11.90 0.21 -20.24
N ALA A 26 12.15 -0.46 -19.11
CA ALA A 26 11.68 -0.04 -17.80
C ALA A 26 12.15 1.38 -17.46
N PHE A 27 13.45 1.65 -17.66
CA PHE A 27 14.03 2.96 -17.44
C PHE A 27 13.37 4.03 -18.32
N LEU A 28 13.22 3.78 -19.62
CA LEU A 28 12.59 4.72 -20.55
C LEU A 28 11.14 5.04 -20.16
N TYR A 29 10.33 4.02 -19.93
CA TYR A 29 8.90 4.21 -19.63
C TYR A 29 8.67 4.83 -18.24
N ILE A 30 9.42 4.43 -17.22
CA ILE A 30 9.31 5.04 -15.89
C ILE A 30 9.79 6.50 -15.92
N ARG A 31 10.84 6.80 -16.71
CA ARG A 31 11.26 8.18 -16.96
C ARG A 31 10.16 9.00 -17.65
N GLN A 32 9.44 8.43 -18.62
CA GLN A 32 8.30 9.12 -19.25
C GLN A 32 7.17 9.40 -18.25
N LEU A 33 6.83 8.44 -17.38
CA LEU A 33 5.87 8.66 -16.29
C LEU A 33 6.33 9.79 -15.36
N ALA A 34 7.63 9.84 -15.03
CA ALA A 34 8.21 10.92 -14.23
C ALA A 34 8.11 12.28 -14.93
N ILE A 35 8.31 12.35 -16.25
CA ILE A 35 8.18 13.58 -17.04
C ILE A 35 6.72 14.06 -17.04
N HIS A 36 5.74 13.16 -17.27
CA HIS A 36 4.32 13.53 -17.18
C HIS A 36 3.96 14.08 -15.80
N LEU A 37 4.43 13.43 -14.74
CA LEU A 37 4.23 13.87 -13.38
C LEU A 37 4.87 15.25 -13.12
N ARG A 38 6.13 15.44 -13.51
CA ARG A 38 6.83 16.73 -13.38
C ARG A 38 6.09 17.84 -14.11
N ASN A 39 5.65 17.58 -15.34
CA ASN A 39 4.89 18.55 -16.14
C ASN A 39 3.57 18.92 -15.44
N ALA A 40 2.86 17.95 -14.85
CA ALA A 40 1.65 18.22 -14.09
C ALA A 40 1.91 19.04 -12.81
N ILE A 41 3.03 18.81 -12.12
CA ILE A 41 3.46 19.58 -10.95
C ILE A 41 3.79 21.03 -11.34
N SER A 42 4.52 21.22 -12.45
CA SER A 42 4.97 22.54 -12.90
C SER A 42 3.88 23.36 -13.56
N ALA A 43 3.12 22.78 -14.50
CA ALA A 43 2.13 23.51 -15.30
C ALA A 43 0.85 23.82 -14.52
N LYS A 44 0.44 22.92 -13.61
CA LYS A 44 -0.80 23.04 -12.80
C LYS A 44 -2.09 23.27 -13.61
N THR A 45 -2.10 22.81 -14.86
CA THR A 45 -3.29 22.88 -15.74
C THR A 45 -4.13 21.62 -15.64
N LYS A 46 -5.43 21.72 -15.97
CA LYS A 46 -6.34 20.56 -15.95
C LYS A 46 -5.89 19.47 -16.93
N GLU A 47 -5.34 19.88 -18.06
CA GLU A 47 -4.83 19.03 -19.13
C GLU A 47 -3.60 18.24 -18.64
N ALA A 48 -2.67 18.93 -17.98
CA ALA A 48 -1.49 18.27 -17.41
C ALA A 48 -1.89 17.29 -16.29
N TYR A 49 -2.83 17.66 -15.42
CA TYR A 49 -3.36 16.73 -14.42
C TYR A 49 -4.04 15.50 -15.04
N ARG A 50 -4.81 15.67 -16.12
CA ARG A 50 -5.46 14.56 -16.83
C ARG A 50 -4.46 13.57 -17.43
N SER A 51 -3.24 14.01 -17.76
CA SER A 51 -2.18 13.11 -18.25
C SER A 51 -1.67 12.12 -17.20
N VAL A 52 -1.83 12.44 -15.90
CA VAL A 52 -1.42 11.59 -14.77
C VAL A 52 -2.61 10.91 -14.10
N TYR A 53 -3.72 11.65 -13.91
CA TYR A 53 -4.89 11.18 -13.15
C TYR A 53 -5.90 10.49 -14.06
N ASN A 54 -5.44 9.41 -14.69
CA ASN A 54 -6.23 8.55 -15.57
C ASN A 54 -5.85 7.07 -15.33
N TRP A 55 -6.69 6.16 -15.82
CA TRP A 55 -6.45 4.72 -15.66
C TRP A 55 -5.20 4.22 -16.40
N GLN A 56 -4.85 4.79 -17.56
CA GLN A 56 -3.67 4.36 -18.32
C GLN A 56 -2.40 4.56 -17.49
N PHE A 57 -2.23 5.73 -16.87
CA PHE A 57 -1.10 6.02 -15.99
C PHE A 57 -1.03 5.06 -14.80
N ILE A 58 -2.17 4.80 -14.13
CA ILE A 58 -2.23 3.86 -13.00
C ILE A 58 -1.97 2.42 -13.44
N HIS A 59 -2.44 2.01 -14.62
CA HIS A 59 -2.15 0.69 -15.18
C HIS A 59 -0.66 0.55 -15.53
N CYS A 60 -0.03 1.58 -16.08
CA CYS A 60 1.41 1.60 -16.30
C CYS A 60 2.18 1.45 -14.98
N LEU A 61 1.79 2.18 -13.93
CA LEU A 61 2.42 2.01 -12.62
C LEU A 61 2.24 0.58 -12.09
N ARG A 62 1.02 0.01 -12.18
CA ARG A 62 0.73 -1.35 -11.73
C ARG A 62 1.56 -2.40 -12.47
N LEU A 63 1.69 -2.26 -13.79
CA LEU A 63 2.54 -3.14 -14.59
C LEU A 63 3.99 -3.09 -14.10
N TRP A 64 4.58 -1.90 -13.99
CA TRP A 64 5.97 -1.76 -13.56
C TRP A 64 6.19 -2.22 -12.12
N SER A 65 5.23 -1.99 -11.22
CA SER A 65 5.27 -2.55 -9.88
C SER A 65 5.26 -4.08 -9.89
N GLN A 66 4.48 -4.73 -10.76
CA GLN A 66 4.48 -6.20 -10.88
C GLN A 66 5.79 -6.74 -11.46
N VAL A 67 6.33 -6.09 -12.50
CA VAL A 67 7.64 -6.44 -13.08
C VAL A 67 8.73 -6.36 -12.01
N LEU A 68 8.81 -5.23 -11.30
CA LEU A 68 9.78 -5.04 -10.22
C LEU A 68 9.51 -6.04 -9.07
N SER A 69 8.27 -6.22 -8.62
CA SER A 69 7.95 -7.17 -7.56
C SER A 69 8.31 -8.61 -7.91
N THR A 70 8.32 -8.98 -9.20
CA THR A 70 8.65 -10.33 -9.67
C THR A 70 10.17 -10.49 -9.77
N TYR A 71 10.82 -9.65 -10.58
CA TYR A 71 12.23 -9.79 -10.94
C TYR A 71 13.20 -9.08 -10.00
N CYS A 72 12.71 -8.31 -9.04
CA CYS A 72 13.51 -7.71 -7.95
C CYS A 72 13.21 -8.36 -6.60
N SER A 73 12.40 -9.43 -6.56
CA SER A 73 12.02 -10.08 -5.31
C SER A 73 13.20 -10.74 -4.62
N GLU A 74 13.14 -10.84 -3.29
CA GLU A 74 14.14 -11.58 -2.51
C GLU A 74 14.31 -13.02 -3.05
N ARG A 75 13.19 -13.70 -3.34
CA ARG A 75 13.19 -15.05 -3.92
C ARG A 75 13.89 -15.11 -5.28
N PHE A 76 13.63 -14.14 -6.15
CA PHE A 76 14.26 -14.08 -7.47
C PHE A 76 15.77 -13.85 -7.33
N CYS A 77 16.16 -12.88 -6.51
CA CYS A 77 17.56 -12.53 -6.27
C CYS A 77 18.35 -13.66 -5.60
N ALA A 78 17.72 -14.43 -4.73
CA ALA A 78 18.34 -15.62 -4.13
C ALA A 78 18.63 -16.72 -5.16
N ALA A 79 17.82 -16.85 -6.21
CA ALA A 79 17.97 -17.89 -7.24
C ALA A 79 18.85 -17.45 -8.42
N HIS A 80 18.84 -16.16 -8.80
CA HIS A 80 19.47 -15.67 -10.04
C HIS A 80 20.52 -14.58 -9.80
N GLY A 81 20.75 -14.17 -8.56
CA GLY A 81 21.60 -13.03 -8.23
C GLY A 81 20.87 -11.69 -8.37
N SER A 82 21.60 -10.59 -8.14
CA SER A 82 21.02 -9.25 -8.17
C SER A 82 20.46 -8.91 -9.56
N SER A 83 19.19 -8.51 -9.59
CA SER A 83 18.53 -8.07 -10.82
C SER A 83 19.07 -6.74 -11.34
N PRO A 84 19.27 -6.56 -12.66
CA PRO A 84 19.62 -5.26 -13.22
C PRO A 84 18.51 -4.21 -13.04
N LEU A 85 17.28 -4.64 -12.72
CA LEU A 85 16.14 -3.76 -12.47
C LEU A 85 16.15 -3.11 -11.08
N GLN A 86 17.00 -3.57 -10.14
CA GLN A 86 17.01 -3.06 -8.76
C GLN A 86 17.16 -1.53 -8.64
N PRO A 87 18.04 -0.86 -9.41
CA PRO A 87 18.20 0.59 -9.37
C PRO A 87 16.94 1.37 -9.77
N ILE A 88 15.98 0.73 -10.45
CA ILE A 88 14.73 1.34 -10.91
C ILE A 88 13.70 1.47 -9.77
N ILE A 89 13.82 0.68 -8.70
CA ILE A 89 12.87 0.68 -7.58
C ILE A 89 12.73 2.10 -6.99
N TYR A 90 13.86 2.77 -6.68
CA TYR A 90 13.80 4.10 -6.08
C TYR A 90 13.13 5.15 -6.99
N PRO A 91 13.54 5.34 -8.26
CA PRO A 91 12.83 6.20 -9.20
C PRO A 91 11.33 5.88 -9.32
N PHE A 92 10.97 4.58 -9.40
CA PHE A 92 9.58 4.15 -9.48
C PHE A 92 8.78 4.58 -8.24
N VAL A 93 9.31 4.32 -7.04
CA VAL A 93 8.69 4.71 -5.76
C VAL A 93 8.45 6.22 -5.72
N GLN A 94 9.42 7.04 -6.15
CA GLN A 94 9.26 8.49 -6.21
C GLN A 94 8.13 8.93 -7.16
N VAL A 95 8.02 8.31 -8.34
CA VAL A 95 6.93 8.60 -9.29
C VAL A 95 5.57 8.23 -8.70
N ALA A 96 5.43 7.03 -8.12
CA ALA A 96 4.18 6.58 -7.54
C ALA A 96 3.75 7.42 -6.32
N LEU A 97 4.70 7.77 -5.44
CA LEU A 97 4.45 8.67 -4.30
C LEU A 97 4.05 10.06 -4.76
N GLY A 98 4.76 10.63 -5.75
CA GLY A 98 4.42 11.94 -6.29
C GLY A 98 3.05 11.95 -6.98
N ALA A 99 2.70 10.90 -7.73
CA ALA A 99 1.36 10.76 -8.30
C ALA A 99 0.27 10.70 -7.22
N SER A 100 0.50 9.97 -6.11
CA SER A 100 -0.45 9.86 -5.00
C SER A 100 -0.76 11.19 -4.28
N ARG A 101 0.14 12.18 -4.42
CA ARG A 101 0.07 13.49 -3.76
C ARG A 101 -0.14 14.67 -4.71
N LEU A 102 -0.24 14.44 -6.02
CA LEU A 102 -0.31 15.49 -7.05
C LEU A 102 -1.51 16.44 -6.86
N ILE A 103 -2.72 15.94 -6.60
CA ILE A 103 -3.89 16.77 -6.26
C ILE A 103 -4.39 16.40 -4.86
N PRO A 104 -4.24 17.27 -3.85
CA PRO A 104 -4.60 17.00 -2.46
C PRO A 104 -6.10 17.22 -2.21
N THR A 105 -6.96 16.59 -3.01
CA THR A 105 -8.42 16.65 -2.82
C THR A 105 -8.99 15.27 -2.51
N ALA A 106 -10.04 15.24 -1.69
CA ALA A 106 -10.67 14.01 -1.25
C ALA A 106 -11.22 13.15 -2.39
N GLN A 107 -11.55 13.76 -3.55
CA GLN A 107 -12.00 13.03 -4.74
C GLN A 107 -10.96 12.02 -5.24
N TYR A 108 -9.66 12.26 -5.04
CA TYR A 108 -8.58 11.40 -5.54
C TYR A 108 -7.96 10.50 -4.48
N PHE A 109 -8.57 10.40 -3.29
CA PHE A 109 -8.18 9.38 -2.32
C PHE A 109 -8.25 7.94 -2.84
N PRO A 110 -9.21 7.56 -3.72
CA PRO A 110 -9.17 6.24 -4.34
C PRO A 110 -7.88 5.99 -5.13
N LEU A 111 -7.42 6.97 -5.93
CA LEU A 111 -6.13 6.89 -6.64
C LEU A 111 -4.95 6.75 -5.67
N ARG A 112 -4.95 7.52 -4.58
CA ARG A 112 -3.90 7.42 -3.55
C ARG A 112 -3.83 6.01 -2.95
N LEU A 113 -4.98 5.41 -2.65
CA LEU A 113 -5.06 4.03 -2.14
C LEU A 113 -4.50 3.01 -3.14
N HIS A 114 -4.79 3.16 -4.44
CA HIS A 114 -4.16 2.32 -5.47
C HIS A 114 -2.63 2.41 -5.49
N CYS A 115 -2.07 3.61 -5.30
CA CYS A 115 -0.63 3.79 -5.18
C CYS A 115 -0.07 3.13 -3.91
N VAL A 116 -0.74 3.30 -2.77
CA VAL A 116 -0.34 2.70 -1.49
C VAL A 116 -0.32 1.17 -1.58
N ASP A 117 -1.35 0.55 -2.17
CA ASP A 117 -1.45 -0.91 -2.30
C ASP A 117 -0.30 -1.48 -3.12
N MET A 118 -0.05 -0.86 -4.26
CA MET A 118 1.02 -1.24 -5.18
C MET A 118 2.41 -1.07 -4.55
N LEU A 119 2.64 0.04 -3.84
CA LEU A 119 3.91 0.28 -3.15
C LEU A 119 4.10 -0.65 -1.95
N THR A 120 3.02 -0.99 -1.24
CA THR A 120 3.05 -1.96 -0.14
C THR A 120 3.45 -3.33 -0.67
N GLN A 121 2.85 -3.78 -1.77
CA GLN A 121 3.21 -5.04 -2.42
C GLN A 121 4.66 -5.05 -2.93
N LEU A 122 5.11 -3.94 -3.52
CA LEU A 122 6.49 -3.80 -3.99
C LEU A 122 7.47 -3.93 -2.83
N GLY A 123 7.30 -3.13 -1.77
CA GLY A 123 8.19 -3.12 -0.61
C GLY A 123 8.27 -4.49 0.07
N ARG A 124 7.14 -5.19 0.18
CA ARG A 124 7.09 -6.58 0.69
C ARG A 124 7.85 -7.57 -0.19
N SER A 125 7.74 -7.44 -1.51
CA SER A 125 8.33 -8.41 -2.44
C SER A 125 9.85 -8.24 -2.53
N THR A 126 10.33 -7.00 -2.48
CA THR A 126 11.74 -6.64 -2.69
C THR A 126 12.51 -6.34 -1.40
N ASP A 127 11.91 -6.63 -0.23
CA ASP A 127 12.41 -6.24 1.10
C ASP A 127 12.91 -4.78 1.17
N THR A 128 12.15 -3.88 0.54
CA THR A 128 12.50 -2.46 0.45
C THR A 128 11.58 -1.64 1.35
N PHE A 129 12.18 -0.92 2.29
CA PHE A 129 11.43 -0.01 3.15
C PHE A 129 10.90 1.20 2.36
N ILE A 130 9.57 1.36 2.34
CA ILE A 130 8.89 2.49 1.70
C ILE A 130 7.99 3.15 2.76
N PRO A 131 8.21 4.43 3.14
CA PRO A 131 7.44 5.06 4.22
C PRO A 131 6.02 5.46 3.76
N LEU A 132 5.08 4.49 3.77
CA LEU A 132 3.70 4.70 3.31
C LEU A 132 2.74 5.20 4.40
N VAL A 133 3.07 4.94 5.67
CA VAL A 133 2.25 5.33 6.82
C VAL A 133 1.91 6.83 6.84
N PRO A 134 2.87 7.77 6.60
CA PRO A 134 2.54 9.19 6.49
C PRO A 134 1.53 9.51 5.38
N VAL A 135 1.61 8.82 4.23
CA VAL A 135 0.69 9.03 3.09
C VAL A 135 -0.74 8.64 3.47
N ILE A 136 -0.89 7.55 4.24
CA ILE A 136 -2.18 7.07 4.72
C ILE A 136 -2.72 8.00 5.82
N PHE A 137 -1.87 8.41 6.77
CA PHE A 137 -2.29 9.33 7.84
C PHE A 137 -2.66 10.71 7.34
N GLU A 138 -1.97 11.27 6.34
CA GLU A 138 -2.39 12.52 5.68
C GLU A 138 -3.82 12.45 5.13
N MET A 139 -4.23 11.27 4.63
CA MET A 139 -5.59 11.04 4.17
C MET A 139 -6.57 10.95 5.33
N LEU A 140 -6.27 10.14 6.35
CA LEU A 140 -7.11 9.96 7.56
C LEU A 140 -7.28 11.26 8.36
N GLU A 141 -6.28 12.14 8.34
CA GLU A 141 -6.32 13.47 8.97
C GLU A 141 -6.83 14.57 8.03
N SER A 142 -7.32 14.23 6.84
CA SER A 142 -7.91 15.22 5.94
C SER A 142 -9.14 15.90 6.54
N THR A 143 -9.47 17.09 6.04
CA THR A 143 -10.71 17.79 6.44
C THR A 143 -11.95 16.97 6.12
N GLU A 144 -11.90 16.18 5.06
CA GLU A 144 -12.96 15.27 4.65
C GLU A 144 -13.28 14.24 5.73
N LEU A 145 -12.26 13.59 6.31
CA LEU A 145 -12.45 12.51 7.29
C LEU A 145 -12.57 13.00 8.74
N ARG A 146 -12.16 14.25 9.01
CA ARG A 146 -12.38 14.91 10.32
C ARG A 146 -13.77 15.51 10.49
N ARG A 147 -14.44 15.87 9.41
CA ARG A 147 -15.76 16.51 9.48
C ARG A 147 -16.82 15.49 9.89
N LYS A 148 -17.82 15.94 10.67
CA LYS A 148 -19.03 15.14 10.94
C LYS A 148 -19.73 14.80 9.60
N PRO A 149 -19.97 13.51 9.30
CA PRO A 149 -20.55 13.11 8.03
C PRO A 149 -22.02 13.52 7.90
N THR A 150 -22.45 13.79 6.66
CA THR A 150 -23.87 13.89 6.33
C THR A 150 -24.47 12.49 6.12
N PRO A 151 -25.65 12.19 6.69
CA PRO A 151 -26.36 10.95 6.39
C PRO A 151 -26.65 10.85 4.89
N SER A 152 -26.56 9.64 4.34
CA SER A 152 -26.81 9.39 2.92
C SER A 152 -27.34 7.97 2.73
N THR A 153 -28.21 7.79 1.75
CA THR A 153 -28.77 6.50 1.30
C THR A 153 -28.07 5.98 0.04
N LEU A 154 -26.98 6.64 -0.40
CA LEU A 154 -26.19 6.20 -1.56
C LEU A 154 -25.62 4.80 -1.34
N LYS A 155 -25.50 4.04 -2.44
CA LYS A 155 -24.87 2.72 -2.41
C LYS A 155 -23.37 2.86 -2.05
N PRO A 156 -22.78 1.92 -1.30
CA PRO A 156 -21.35 1.91 -1.05
C PRO A 156 -20.52 1.95 -2.36
N LEU A 157 -19.49 2.78 -2.39
CA LEU A 157 -18.57 2.85 -3.54
C LEU A 157 -17.60 1.67 -3.52
N ASP A 158 -17.39 1.07 -4.69
CA ASP A 158 -16.25 0.20 -4.91
C ASP A 158 -15.02 1.03 -5.31
N LEU A 159 -14.10 1.22 -4.36
CA LEU A 159 -12.86 1.95 -4.60
C LEU A 159 -11.90 1.19 -5.53
N SER A 160 -12.07 -0.11 -5.72
CA SER A 160 -11.18 -0.92 -6.55
C SER A 160 -11.24 -0.54 -8.04
N VAL A 161 -12.41 -0.03 -8.46
CA VAL A 161 -12.72 0.37 -9.85
C VAL A 161 -12.82 1.89 -10.02
N LEU A 162 -12.42 2.68 -9.02
CA LEU A 162 -12.43 4.14 -9.08
C LEU A 162 -11.04 4.72 -8.80
N ILE A 163 -10.62 5.68 -9.63
CA ILE A 163 -9.51 6.59 -9.32
C ILE A 163 -9.99 7.94 -8.80
N LYS A 164 -11.26 8.29 -9.08
CA LYS A 164 -11.89 9.55 -8.70
C LYS A 164 -13.29 9.30 -8.19
N ALA A 165 -13.57 9.71 -6.96
CA ALA A 165 -14.90 9.64 -6.39
C ALA A 165 -15.85 10.68 -7.01
N PRO A 166 -17.12 10.35 -7.27
CA PRO A 166 -18.11 11.33 -7.71
C PRO A 166 -18.35 12.38 -6.62
N LYS A 167 -18.65 13.63 -7.04
CA LYS A 167 -18.82 14.75 -6.10
C LYS A 167 -19.96 14.55 -5.10
N GLU A 168 -21.01 13.83 -5.49
CA GLU A 168 -22.19 13.52 -4.67
C GLU A 168 -21.86 12.68 -3.43
N TYR A 169 -20.78 11.93 -3.47
CA TYR A 169 -20.32 11.11 -2.35
C TYR A 169 -19.52 11.91 -1.32
N LEU A 170 -18.96 13.06 -1.70
CA LEU A 170 -18.17 13.86 -0.79
C LEU A 170 -19.00 14.31 0.41
N HIS A 171 -18.36 14.34 1.57
CA HIS A 171 -18.91 14.67 2.89
C HIS A 171 -19.96 13.69 3.43
N THR A 172 -20.35 12.68 2.64
CA THR A 172 -21.32 11.69 3.06
C THR A 172 -20.70 10.66 3.99
N ARG A 173 -21.54 10.12 4.87
CA ARG A 173 -21.18 9.00 5.75
C ARG A 173 -20.69 7.79 4.96
N VAL A 174 -21.36 7.48 3.85
CA VAL A 174 -21.04 6.34 2.98
C VAL A 174 -19.60 6.44 2.46
N TYR A 175 -19.20 7.62 1.99
CA TYR A 175 -17.86 7.81 1.47
C TYR A 175 -16.78 7.77 2.55
N GLN A 176 -17.02 8.46 3.67
CA GLN A 176 -16.09 8.44 4.80
C GLN A 176 -15.89 7.01 5.30
N GLU A 177 -16.96 6.25 5.55
CA GLU A 177 -16.86 4.88 6.05
C GLU A 177 -16.06 3.96 5.11
N VAL A 178 -16.33 4.02 3.80
CA VAL A 178 -15.61 3.21 2.81
C VAL A 178 -14.12 3.57 2.72
N LEU A 179 -13.79 4.87 2.69
CA LEU A 179 -12.40 5.32 2.69
C LEU A 179 -11.66 4.94 3.96
N MET A 180 -12.29 5.12 5.11
CA MET A 180 -11.73 4.85 6.42
C MET A 180 -11.47 3.35 6.61
N GLU A 181 -12.41 2.51 6.21
CA GLU A 181 -12.26 1.04 6.21
C GLU A 181 -11.08 0.63 5.33
N ARG A 182 -11.02 1.16 4.09
CA ARG A 182 -9.90 0.83 3.18
C ARG A 182 -8.56 1.35 3.68
N ALA A 183 -8.51 2.54 4.29
CA ALA A 183 -7.29 3.09 4.88
C ALA A 183 -6.75 2.21 6.03
N CYS A 184 -7.64 1.70 6.88
CA CYS A 184 -7.28 0.78 7.95
C CYS A 184 -6.73 -0.52 7.39
N GLU A 185 -7.37 -1.08 6.37
CA GLU A 185 -6.85 -2.26 5.68
C GLU A 185 -5.43 -2.01 5.11
N CYS A 186 -5.18 -0.87 4.47
CA CYS A 186 -3.85 -0.52 3.98
C CYS A 186 -2.82 -0.41 5.12
N LEU A 187 -3.20 0.07 6.32
CA LEU A 187 -2.31 0.08 7.49
C LEU A 187 -2.01 -1.34 7.96
N PHE A 188 -3.02 -2.20 8.08
CA PHE A 188 -2.84 -3.60 8.44
C PHE A 188 -1.94 -4.32 7.44
N ASP A 189 -2.17 -4.13 6.13
CA ASP A 189 -1.33 -4.67 5.07
C ASP A 189 0.10 -4.11 5.21
N TYR A 190 0.28 -2.80 5.38
CA TYR A 190 1.62 -2.23 5.55
C TYR A 190 2.40 -2.87 6.71
N TYR A 191 1.80 -2.94 7.91
CA TYR A 191 2.46 -3.49 9.09
C TYR A 191 2.64 -5.01 9.03
N GLU A 192 1.71 -5.77 8.45
CA GLU A 192 1.90 -7.21 8.23
C GLU A 192 3.14 -7.49 7.36
N GLY A 193 3.41 -6.61 6.38
CA GLY A 193 4.61 -6.72 5.54
C GLY A 193 5.93 -6.62 6.30
N HIS A 194 5.90 -6.01 7.49
CA HIS A 194 7.06 -5.87 8.37
C HIS A 194 6.96 -6.75 9.63
N ALA A 195 5.96 -7.62 9.73
CA ALA A 195 5.65 -8.35 10.97
C ALA A 195 6.82 -9.17 11.51
N LEU A 196 7.67 -9.72 10.64
CA LEU A 196 8.84 -10.50 11.01
C LEU A 196 10.12 -9.67 11.17
N SER A 197 10.07 -8.37 10.87
CA SER A 197 11.24 -7.50 10.98
C SER A 197 11.69 -7.44 12.41
N ILE A 198 13.01 -7.54 12.62
CA ILE A 198 13.57 -7.34 13.94
C ILE A 198 13.11 -5.99 14.47
N ALA A 199 13.15 -4.90 13.68
CA ALA A 199 12.83 -3.51 14.04
C ALA A 199 11.32 -3.18 14.17
N PHE A 200 10.43 -4.17 14.19
CA PHE A 200 8.99 -3.94 14.23
C PHE A 200 8.50 -3.10 15.43
N PRO A 201 8.94 -3.35 16.69
CA PRO A 201 8.61 -2.51 17.83
C PRO A 201 8.82 -1.01 17.61
N GLU A 202 9.98 -0.60 17.09
CA GLU A 202 10.28 0.81 16.85
C GLU A 202 9.50 1.37 15.67
N LEU A 203 9.23 0.55 14.65
CA LEU A 203 8.39 0.92 13.51
C LEU A 203 6.92 1.18 13.92
N ALA A 204 6.39 0.42 14.89
CA ALA A 204 5.00 0.51 15.32
C ALA A 204 4.73 1.71 16.25
N ILE A 205 5.70 2.16 17.04
CA ILE A 205 5.53 3.21 18.06
C ILE A 205 4.94 4.51 17.49
N PRO A 206 5.49 5.11 16.40
CA PRO A 206 4.95 6.37 15.86
C PRO A 206 3.49 6.24 15.43
N ALA A 207 3.14 5.10 14.82
CA ALA A 207 1.76 4.80 14.43
C ALA A 207 0.83 4.73 15.63
N ILE A 208 1.19 3.96 16.66
CA ILE A 208 0.37 3.80 17.86
C ILE A 208 0.08 5.17 18.50
N VAL A 209 1.12 5.99 18.65
CA VAL A 209 0.98 7.34 19.24
C VAL A 209 0.08 8.22 18.36
N GLN A 210 0.26 8.21 17.05
CA GLN A 210 -0.53 9.01 16.13
C GLN A 210 -2.00 8.57 16.10
N ILE A 211 -2.26 7.26 16.00
CA ILE A 211 -3.62 6.70 16.00
C ILE A 211 -4.34 7.04 17.31
N ARG A 212 -3.68 6.91 18.48
CA ARG A 212 -4.26 7.31 19.78
C ARG A 212 -4.64 8.78 19.82
N ARG A 213 -3.84 9.67 19.21
CA ARG A 213 -4.15 11.11 19.11
C ARG A 213 -5.32 11.36 18.15
N MET A 214 -5.36 10.66 17.03
CA MET A 214 -6.41 10.79 16.02
C MET A 214 -7.77 10.29 16.51
N ASN A 215 -7.81 9.16 17.23
CA ASN A 215 -9.05 8.57 17.76
C ASN A 215 -9.88 9.54 18.61
N LYS A 216 -9.24 10.53 19.27
CA LYS A 216 -9.93 11.58 20.04
C LYS A 216 -10.70 12.58 19.18
N ARG A 217 -10.39 12.66 17.88
CA ARG A 217 -10.92 13.65 16.92
C ARG A 217 -11.87 13.04 15.89
N ILE A 218 -11.90 11.71 15.78
CA ILE A 218 -12.73 11.00 14.81
C ILE A 218 -14.14 10.86 15.36
N HIS A 219 -15.14 11.24 14.57
CA HIS A 219 -16.55 11.14 14.97
C HIS A 219 -17.18 9.76 14.69
N THR A 220 -16.57 8.98 13.81
CA THR A 220 -17.09 7.68 13.37
C THR A 220 -16.67 6.56 14.34
N VAL A 221 -17.60 6.12 15.20
CA VAL A 221 -17.36 5.08 16.23
C VAL A 221 -16.82 3.78 15.62
N LYS A 222 -17.31 3.36 14.45
CA LYS A 222 -16.84 2.16 13.74
C LYS A 222 -15.33 2.25 13.45
N LEU A 223 -14.87 3.39 12.94
CA LEU A 223 -13.46 3.62 12.64
C LEU A 223 -12.62 3.63 13.93
N VAL A 224 -13.07 4.32 14.97
CA VAL A 224 -12.34 4.36 16.25
C VAL A 224 -12.11 2.94 16.78
N LYS A 225 -13.11 2.06 16.68
CA LYS A 225 -12.97 0.64 17.06
C LYS A 225 -11.97 -0.12 16.17
N GLN A 226 -12.00 0.09 14.86
CA GLN A 226 -11.04 -0.54 13.93
C GLN A 226 -9.60 -0.09 14.20
N LEU A 227 -9.39 1.21 14.43
CA LEU A 227 -8.09 1.77 14.76
C LEU A 227 -7.61 1.34 16.15
N GLN A 228 -8.51 1.18 17.12
CA GLN A 228 -8.19 0.63 18.43
C GLN A 228 -7.76 -0.84 18.30
N SER A 229 -8.46 -1.63 17.49
CA SER A 229 -8.05 -3.01 17.16
C SER A 229 -6.67 -3.05 16.48
N LEU A 230 -6.37 -2.09 15.60
CA LEU A 230 -5.04 -1.97 14.99
C LEU A 230 -3.97 -1.71 16.07
N ILE A 231 -4.20 -0.75 16.99
CA ILE A 231 -3.27 -0.48 18.10
C ILE A 231 -2.99 -1.76 18.91
N GLU A 232 -4.04 -2.46 19.34
CA GLU A 232 -3.90 -3.68 20.13
C GLU A 232 -3.08 -4.75 19.39
N LYS A 233 -3.28 -4.89 18.08
CA LYS A 233 -2.53 -5.85 17.26
C LYS A 233 -1.09 -5.44 17.04
N LEU A 234 -0.81 -4.15 16.88
CA LEU A 234 0.55 -3.64 16.80
C LEU A 234 1.29 -3.87 18.13
N GLU A 235 0.66 -3.62 19.27
CA GLU A 235 1.24 -3.86 20.59
C GLU A 235 1.51 -5.34 20.87
N GLN A 236 0.57 -6.22 20.52
CA GLN A 236 0.75 -7.67 20.61
C GLN A 236 1.92 -8.15 19.73
N GLN A 237 2.04 -7.60 18.53
CA GLN A 237 3.13 -7.93 17.61
C GLN A 237 4.47 -7.41 18.12
N SER A 238 4.52 -6.17 18.65
CA SER A 238 5.74 -5.62 19.26
C SER A 238 6.23 -6.51 20.40
N LYS A 239 5.33 -6.91 21.31
CA LYS A 239 5.67 -7.81 22.42
C LYS A 239 6.18 -9.17 21.93
N TYR A 240 5.52 -9.76 20.94
CA TYR A 240 5.97 -11.01 20.32
C TYR A 240 7.39 -10.90 19.76
N ILE A 241 7.71 -9.80 19.08
CA ILE A 241 9.05 -9.58 18.52
C ILE A 241 10.08 -9.31 19.62
N GLU A 242 9.74 -8.55 20.66
CA GLU A 242 10.61 -8.34 21.83
C GLU A 242 10.96 -9.65 22.55
N GLU A 243 9.99 -10.56 22.73
CA GLU A 243 10.21 -11.89 23.29
C GLU A 243 11.13 -12.75 22.42
N LYS A 244 11.04 -12.64 21.09
CA LYS A 244 11.96 -13.32 20.18
C LYS A 244 13.34 -12.68 20.18
N ARG A 245 13.43 -11.35 20.29
CA ARG A 245 14.70 -10.61 20.38
C ARG A 245 15.48 -10.94 21.65
N SER A 246 14.82 -11.14 22.79
CA SER A 246 15.51 -11.44 24.04
C SER A 246 16.23 -12.80 24.02
N SER A 247 15.80 -13.71 23.14
CA SER A 247 16.44 -15.02 22.94
C SER A 247 17.61 -15.03 21.94
N ILE A 248 18.02 -13.86 21.43
CA ILE A 248 19.05 -13.74 20.41
C ILE A 248 20.44 -13.55 21.04
N ASP A 249 21.41 -14.32 20.54
CA ASP A 249 22.82 -14.25 20.96
C ASP A 249 23.73 -13.43 20.01
N PHE A 250 23.17 -12.71 19.03
CA PHE A 250 23.95 -11.90 18.09
C PHE A 250 23.90 -10.40 18.37
N SER A 251 25.03 -9.72 18.12
CA SER A 251 25.16 -8.27 18.30
C SER A 251 24.54 -7.46 17.14
N PRO A 252 24.18 -6.18 17.35
CA PRO A 252 23.65 -5.30 16.30
C PRO A 252 24.58 -5.10 15.09
N SER A 253 25.88 -5.34 15.25
CA SER A 253 26.86 -5.31 14.15
C SER A 253 26.71 -6.47 13.16
N GLN A 254 26.04 -7.56 13.53
CA GLN A 254 25.83 -8.73 12.70
C GLN A 254 24.57 -8.56 11.82
N ILE A 255 24.63 -7.60 10.88
CA ILE A 255 23.52 -7.19 10.01
C ILE A 255 22.90 -8.38 9.26
N SER A 256 23.72 -9.31 8.75
CA SER A 256 23.22 -10.50 8.04
C SER A 256 22.32 -11.40 8.91
N LYS A 257 22.62 -11.52 10.20
CA LYS A 257 21.78 -12.28 11.14
C LYS A 257 20.49 -11.51 11.50
N ALA A 258 20.57 -10.18 11.53
CA ALA A 258 19.40 -9.34 11.73
C ALA A 258 18.42 -9.41 10.53
N HIS A 259 18.92 -9.48 9.28
CA HIS A 259 18.07 -9.66 8.10
C HIS A 259 17.41 -11.05 8.05
N THR A 260 18.11 -12.08 8.54
CA THR A 260 17.57 -13.44 8.60
C THR A 260 16.78 -13.72 9.89
N PHE A 261 16.48 -12.68 10.67
CA PHE A 261 15.69 -12.80 11.90
C PHE A 261 14.30 -13.37 11.58
N LEU A 262 13.98 -14.51 12.21
CA LEU A 262 12.76 -15.27 11.97
C LEU A 262 12.54 -15.72 10.50
N ALA A 263 13.61 -15.78 9.69
CA ALA A 263 13.54 -16.34 8.35
C ALA A 263 12.98 -17.78 8.41
N GLY A 264 11.90 -18.05 7.67
CA GLY A 264 11.19 -19.33 7.69
C GLY A 264 10.01 -19.41 8.66
N THR A 265 9.80 -18.43 9.53
CA THR A 265 8.57 -18.33 10.32
C THR A 265 7.42 -17.91 9.40
N PRO A 266 6.29 -18.65 9.36
CA PRO A 266 5.15 -18.22 8.58
C PRO A 266 4.55 -16.94 9.20
N VAL A 267 4.34 -15.91 8.39
CA VAL A 267 3.75 -14.63 8.86
C VAL A 267 2.42 -14.87 9.58
N GLN A 268 1.63 -15.86 9.12
CA GLN A 268 0.33 -16.21 9.68
C GLN A 268 0.39 -16.77 11.11
N SER A 269 1.55 -17.23 11.60
CA SER A 269 1.69 -17.64 13.00
C SER A 269 1.90 -16.46 13.95
N THR A 270 2.14 -15.26 13.42
CA THR A 270 2.31 -14.06 14.24
C THR A 270 0.95 -13.48 14.66
N PRO A 271 0.86 -12.79 15.82
CA PRO A 271 -0.38 -12.14 16.26
C PRO A 271 -1.01 -11.22 15.21
N LEU A 272 -0.19 -10.42 14.52
CA LEU A 272 -0.65 -9.52 13.47
C LEU A 272 -1.04 -10.28 12.18
N GLY A 273 -0.18 -11.19 11.71
CA GLY A 273 -0.44 -11.94 10.48
C GLY A 273 -1.67 -12.83 10.57
N ALA A 274 -1.91 -13.49 11.71
CA ALA A 274 -3.13 -14.27 11.93
C ALA A 274 -4.41 -13.40 11.83
N HIS A 275 -4.35 -12.19 12.39
CA HIS A 275 -5.47 -11.25 12.34
C HIS A 275 -5.73 -10.75 10.92
N VAL A 276 -4.68 -10.38 10.17
CA VAL A 276 -4.80 -9.92 8.78
C VAL A 276 -5.31 -11.03 7.87
N ALA A 277 -4.85 -12.28 8.05
CA ALA A 277 -5.38 -13.43 7.31
C ALA A 277 -6.89 -13.63 7.56
N SER A 278 -7.33 -13.54 8.82
CA SER A 278 -8.75 -13.60 9.18
C SER A 278 -9.57 -12.46 8.55
N MET A 279 -9.05 -11.22 8.63
CA MET A 279 -9.67 -10.04 8.03
C MET A 279 -9.85 -10.19 6.51
N ARG A 280 -8.82 -10.68 5.79
CA ARG A 280 -8.89 -10.95 4.35
C ARG A 280 -9.95 -11.99 4.02
N LYS A 281 -10.00 -13.10 4.78
CA LYS A 281 -11.01 -14.15 4.58
C LYS A 281 -12.44 -13.63 4.77
N ILE A 282 -12.69 -12.83 5.81
CA ILE A 282 -14.00 -12.21 6.05
C ILE A 282 -14.38 -11.29 4.89
N LYS A 283 -13.42 -10.52 4.36
CA LYS A 283 -13.64 -9.63 3.22
C LYS A 283 -13.97 -10.40 1.95
N GLU A 284 -13.22 -11.46 1.65
CA GLU A 284 -13.47 -12.33 0.48
C GLU A 284 -14.86 -12.96 0.55
N GLN A 285 -15.26 -13.47 1.72
CA GLN A 285 -16.62 -13.99 1.93
C GLN A 285 -17.69 -12.92 1.71
N ARG A 286 -17.48 -11.70 2.24
CA ARG A 286 -18.40 -10.58 2.04
C ARG A 286 -18.50 -10.19 0.56
N GLN A 287 -17.40 -10.24 -0.18
CA GLN A 287 -17.40 -9.96 -1.62
C GLN A 287 -18.10 -11.06 -2.42
N GLN A 288 -17.90 -12.34 -2.07
CA GLN A 288 -18.59 -13.46 -2.70
C GLN A 288 -20.10 -13.36 -2.51
N LEU A 289 -20.57 -13.13 -1.28
CA LEU A 289 -22.00 -12.95 -0.99
C LEU A 289 -22.60 -11.76 -1.74
N LEU A 290 -21.84 -10.68 -1.94
CA LEU A 290 -22.29 -9.53 -2.73
C LEU A 290 -22.37 -9.84 -4.23
N LEU A 291 -21.48 -10.69 -4.75
CA LEU A 291 -21.51 -11.14 -6.15
C LEU A 291 -22.66 -12.13 -6.41
N GLU A 292 -23.01 -12.96 -5.42
CA GLU A 292 -24.12 -13.91 -5.49
C GLU A 292 -25.49 -13.25 -5.35
N ALA A 293 -25.55 -12.03 -4.78
CA ALA A 293 -26.78 -11.26 -4.60
C ALA A 293 -27.15 -10.35 -5.79
N VAL A 294 -26.36 -10.38 -6.87
CA VAL A 294 -26.54 -9.60 -8.12
C VAL A 294 -26.93 -10.52 -9.26
#